data_AF-A0A7V8E1H2-F1
#
_entry.id   AF-A0A7V8E1H2-F1
#
_cell.length_a   1.000
_cell.length_b   1.000
_cell.length_c   1.000
_cell.angle_alpha   90.00
_cell.angle_beta   90.00
_cell.angle_gamma   90.00
#
_symmetry.space_group_name_H-M   'P 1'
#
loop_
_entity.id
_entity.type
_entity.pdbx_description
1 polymer ?
#
loop_
_entity_poly.entity_id
_entity_poly.type
_entity_poly.pdbx_seq_one_letter_code
_entity_poly.pdbx_strand_id
1 'polypeptide(L)' 'APVVDREGRRVRLAFDPARVTAAALIARIAAKHAVRDLFVENPPIETVIAKLYEGKR' A
#
# COMPACT_ATOMS: atom_id res chain seq x y z
N ALA A 1 -3.56 6.10 -5.21
CA ALA A 1 -2.65 4.95 -5.08
C ALA A 1 -2.30 4.52 -6.49
N PRO A 2 -1.03 4.65 -6.92
CA PRO A 2 -0.57 4.08 -8.19
C PRO A 2 -0.60 2.55 -8.16
N VAL A 3 -0.82 1.95 -9.33
CA VAL A 3 -0.61 0.52 -9.56
C VAL A 3 0.89 0.30 -9.75
N VAL A 4 1.47 -0.59 -8.94
CA VAL A 4 2.89 -0.94 -9.03
C VAL A 4 3.12 -2.28 -9.70
N ASP A 5 2.10 -3.13 -9.74
CA ASP A 5 2.15 -4.42 -10.41
C ASP A 5 0.73 -4.94 -10.74
N ARG A 6 0.61 -5.76 -11.79
CA ARG A 6 -0.66 -6.33 -12.25
C ARG A 6 -0.43 -7.71 -12.87
N GLU A 7 -0.95 -8.74 -12.20
CA GLU A 7 -0.91 -10.13 -12.66
C GLU A 7 -2.32 -10.70 -12.80
N GLY A 8 -2.81 -10.78 -14.05
CA GLY A 8 -4.16 -11.27 -14.33
C GLY A 8 -5.26 -10.45 -13.63
N ARG A 9 -5.85 -11.01 -12.57
CA ARG A 9 -6.88 -10.36 -11.74
C ARG A 9 -6.34 -9.81 -10.41
N ARG A 10 -5.04 -9.99 -10.13
CA ARG A 10 -4.37 -9.44 -8.96
C ARG A 10 -3.73 -8.10 -9.33
N VAL A 11 -3.90 -7.11 -8.45
CA VAL A 11 -3.34 -5.76 -8.61
C VAL A 11 -2.63 -5.41 -7.31
N ARG A 12 -1.37 -4.96 -7.41
CA ARG A 12 -0.62 -4.43 -6.28
C ARG A 12 -0.64 -2.90 -6.35
N LEU A 13 -1.02 -2.28 -5.24
CA LEU A 13 -1.12 -0.83 -5.11
C LEU A 13 -0.13 -0.35 -4.06
N ALA A 14 0.66 0.66 -4.40
CA ALA A 14 1.41 1.41 -3.40
C ALA A 14 0.59 2.62 -2.94
N PHE A 15 0.66 2.93 -1.66
CA PHE A 15 0.05 4.13 -1.10
C PHE A 15 0.91 4.69 0.02
N ASP A 16 0.74 5.99 0.27
CA ASP A 16 1.40 6.70 1.35
C ASP A 16 0.47 6.73 2.58
N PRO A 17 0.80 6.03 3.68
CA PRO A 17 -0.04 5.98 4.87
C PRO A 17 -0.16 7.33 5.58
N ALA A 18 0.77 8.28 5.35
CA ALA A 18 0.66 9.63 5.88
C ALA A 18 -0.40 10.48 5.14
N ARG A 19 -0.82 10.05 3.94
CA ARG A 19 -1.84 10.73 3.13
C ARG A 19 -3.19 10.03 3.16
N VAL A 20 -3.20 8.70 3.22
CA VAL A 20 -4.44 7.90 3.24
C VAL A 20 -4.21 6.63 4.05
N THR A 21 -5.11 6.35 4.99
CA THR A 21 -5.03 5.11 5.77
C THR A 21 -5.34 3.90 4.90
N ALA A 22 -4.77 2.74 5.24
CA ALA A 22 -5.09 1.48 4.58
C ALA A 22 -6.61 1.23 4.57
N ALA A 23 -7.27 1.41 5.71
CA ALA A 23 -8.71 1.21 5.86
C ALA A 23 -9.54 2.09 4.91
N ALA A 24 -9.21 3.39 4.81
CA ALA A 24 -9.92 4.30 3.91
C ALA A 24 -9.70 3.93 2.43
N LEU A 25 -8.48 3.52 2.07
CA LEU A 25 -8.18 3.08 0.71
C LEU A 25 -8.93 1.78 0.37
N ILE A 26 -8.93 0.80 1.28
CA ILE A 26 -9.64 -0.48 1.12
C ILE A 26 -11.14 -0.23 0.92
N ALA A 27 -11.77 0.57 1.78
CA ALA A 27 -13.20 0.88 1.69
C ALA A 27 -13.54 1.50 0.32
N ARG A 28 -12.71 2.43 -0.16
CA ARG A 28 -12.91 3.09 -1.46
C ARG A 28 -12.77 2.13 -2.65
N ILE A 29 -11.89 1.13 -2.57
CA ILE A 29 -11.72 0.10 -3.60
C ILE A 29 -12.89 -0.87 -3.57
N ALA A 30 -13.24 -1.39 -2.39
CA ALA A 30 -14.34 -2.33 -2.20
C ALA A 30 -15.71 -1.75 -2.58
N ALA A 31 -15.90 -0.43 -2.45
CA ALA A 31 -17.11 0.25 -2.91
C ALA A 31 -17.26 0.28 -4.44
N LYS A 32 -16.16 0.17 -5.19
CA LYS A 32 -16.16 0.26 -6.67
C LYS A 32 -15.95 -1.08 -7.35
N HIS A 33 -15.38 -2.05 -6.65
CA HIS A 33 -14.97 -3.33 -7.21
C HIS A 33 -15.25 -4.46 -6.22
N ALA A 34 -15.74 -5.58 -6.72
CA ALA A 34 -15.85 -6.80 -5.93
C ALA A 34 -14.44 -7.34 -5.64
N VAL A 35 -13.99 -7.19 -4.39
CA VAL A 35 -12.70 -7.70 -3.92
C VAL A 35 -12.89 -9.13 -3.42
N ARG A 36 -12.22 -10.08 -4.07
CA ARG A 36 -12.27 -11.50 -3.68
C ARG A 36 -11.36 -11.83 -2.50
N ASP A 37 -10.18 -11.25 -2.50
CA ASP A 37 -9.12 -11.47 -1.51
C ASP A 37 -8.26 -10.22 -1.40
N LEU A 38 -7.73 -9.95 -0.21
CA LEU A 38 -6.98 -8.74 0.10
C LEU A 38 -5.82 -9.03 1.06
N PHE A 39 -4.63 -8.61 0.65
CA PHE A 39 -3.43 -8.69 1.47
C PHE A 39 -2.86 -7.29 1.67
N VAL A 40 -2.53 -6.95 2.92
CA VAL A 40 -1.87 -5.69 3.28
C VAL A 40 -0.55 -6.04 3.94
N GLU A 41 0.54 -5.52 3.38
CA GLU A 41 1.88 -5.66 3.92
C GLU A 41 2.43 -4.31 4.35
N ASN A 42 3.20 -4.30 5.42
CA ASN A 42 4.03 -3.17 5.77
C ASN A 42 5.31 -3.19 4.93
N PRO A 43 5.94 -2.02 4.69
CA PRO A 43 7.25 -2.00 4.06
C PRO A 43 8.25 -2.84 4.87
N PRO A 44 9.26 -3.43 4.21
CA PRO A 44 10.33 -4.16 4.90
C PRO A 44 10.98 -3.28 5.97
N ILE A 45 11.39 -3.89 7.09
CA ILE A 45 11.99 -3.15 8.22
C ILE A 45 13.25 -2.40 7.77
N GLU A 46 14.00 -2.95 6.82
CA GLU A 46 15.18 -2.36 6.21
C GLU A 46 14.87 -1.01 5.55
N THR A 47 13.71 -0.91 4.88
CA THR A 47 13.24 0.34 4.26
C THR A 47 12.87 1.38 5.31
N VAL A 48 12.29 0.95 6.44
CA VAL A 48 11.96 1.85 7.56
C VAL A 48 13.23 2.37 8.22
N ILE A 49 14.22 1.48 8.43
CA ILE A 49 15.53 1.83 8.99
C ILE A 49 16.25 2.84 8.09
N ALA A 50 16.31 2.61 6.78
CA ALA A 50 16.95 3.52 5.83
C ALA A 50 16.39 4.95 5.95
N LYS A 51 15.06 5.09 5.97
CA LYS A 51 14.38 6.39 6.13
C LYS A 51 14.71 7.08 7.47
N LEU A 52 14.83 6.30 8.55
CA LEU A 52 15.14 6.84 9.88
C LEU A 52 16.56 7.43 9.94
N TYR A 53 17.52 6.82 9.23
CA TYR A 53 18.90 7.32 9.18
C TYR A 53 19.09 8.44 8.15
N GLU A 54 18.31 8.47 7.06
CA GLU A 54 18.29 9.59 6.11
C GLU A 54 17.87 10.91 6.77
N GLY A 55 16.89 10.89 7.68
CA GLY A 55 16.44 12.07 8.43
C GLY A 55 17.35 12.50 9.58
N LYS A 56 18.41 11.74 9.89
CA LYS A 56 19.40 12.05 10.94
C LYS A 56 20.70 12.65 10.41
N ARG A 57 20.74 13.02 9.12
CA ARG A 57 21.93 13.52 8.43
C ARG A 57 21.91 15.05 8.31
#